data_AF-A0A839V6U2-F1
#
_entry.id   AF-A0A839V6U2-F1
#
_cell.length_a   1.000
_cell.length_b   1.000
_cell.length_c   1.000
_cell.angle_alpha   90.00
_cell.angle_beta   90.00
_cell.angle_gamma   90.00
#
_symmetry.space_group_name_H-M   'P 1'
#
loop_
_entity.id
_entity.type
_entity.pdbx_description
1 polymer ?
#
loop_
_entity_poly.entity_id
_entity_poly.type
_entity_poly.pdbx_seq_one_letter_code
_entity_poly.pdbx_strand_id
1 'polypeptide(L)'
;MGDPEHIRTAGHDTRDVPARLPVLFIVFMTVFVPLVLVGLWGLMATLWPALSGPATPFAEEPVSVPDAPPLQASPEADLTALKRRMEQRLQGVGWIDRETGRVYLPIDRAMQLLVEHGLSERGTRANDDSVTPSNVNTSAGPGAGQEAGNE
;
A
#
# COMPACT_ATOMS: atom_id res chain seq x y z
N MET A 1 44.59 25.76 -65.27
CA MET A 1 44.10 24.60 -66.04
C MET A 1 44.99 23.43 -65.67
N GLY A 2 44.69 22.58 -64.69
CA GLY A 2 43.61 22.39 -63.74
C GLY A 2 44.05 21.21 -62.88
N ASP A 3 43.83 21.27 -61.56
CA ASP A 3 44.17 20.23 -60.57
C ASP A 3 43.39 18.92 -60.82
N PRO A 4 43.71 17.77 -60.18
CA PRO A 4 43.29 17.58 -58.78
C PRO A 4 44.15 16.66 -57.87
N GLU A 5 44.35 17.14 -56.64
CA GLU A 5 43.99 16.49 -55.36
C GLU A 5 44.08 14.95 -55.26
N HIS A 6 45.12 14.46 -54.58
CA HIS A 6 45.14 13.09 -54.04
C HIS A 6 44.42 13.03 -52.69
N ILE A 7 43.13 12.70 -52.75
CA ILE A 7 42.27 12.47 -51.57
C ILE A 7 42.76 11.21 -50.85
N ARG A 8 43.02 11.31 -49.55
CA ARG A 8 43.41 10.18 -48.68
C ARG A 8 42.32 9.11 -48.69
N THR A 9 42.56 8.02 -49.40
CA THR A 9 41.68 6.86 -49.41
C THR A 9 41.77 6.15 -48.06
N ALA A 10 40.64 6.06 -47.35
CA ALA A 10 40.51 5.27 -46.13
C ALA A 10 40.73 3.79 -46.47
N GLY A 11 41.92 3.28 -46.17
CA GLY A 11 42.25 1.87 -46.35
C GLY A 11 41.34 1.01 -45.48
N HIS A 12 40.50 0.20 -46.11
CA HIS A 12 39.88 -0.94 -45.45
C HIS A 12 40.99 -1.96 -45.21
N ASP A 13 41.34 -2.22 -43.94
CA ASP A 13 42.20 -3.33 -43.56
C ASP A 13 41.39 -4.62 -43.68
N THR A 14 41.39 -5.18 -44.89
CA THR A 14 40.87 -6.50 -45.22
C THR A 14 41.84 -7.56 -44.71
N ARG A 15 42.07 -7.62 -43.40
CA ARG A 15 42.36 -8.92 -42.79
C ARG A 15 41.10 -9.74 -42.97
N ASP A 16 41.05 -10.45 -44.09
CA ASP A 16 39.97 -11.33 -44.49
C ASP A 16 39.70 -12.32 -43.35
N VAL A 17 38.74 -11.98 -42.50
CA VAL A 17 38.15 -12.95 -41.58
C VAL A 17 37.49 -13.98 -42.48
N PRO A 18 37.90 -15.25 -42.43
CA PRO A 18 37.36 -16.26 -43.32
C PRO A 18 35.85 -16.33 -43.07
N ALA A 19 35.05 -16.01 -44.09
CA ALA A 19 33.58 -15.93 -44.01
C ALA A 19 32.93 -17.23 -43.51
N ARG A 20 33.69 -18.33 -43.53
CA ARG A 20 33.31 -19.62 -42.94
C ARG A 20 32.99 -19.54 -41.46
N LEU A 21 33.72 -18.74 -40.69
CA LEU A 21 33.53 -18.64 -39.24
C LEU A 21 32.19 -17.98 -38.86
N PRO A 22 31.83 -16.79 -39.37
CA PRO A 22 30.52 -16.20 -39.07
C PRO A 22 29.35 -17.01 -39.66
N VAL A 23 29.50 -17.62 -40.84
CA VAL A 23 28.45 -18.45 -41.43
C VAL A 23 28.20 -19.71 -40.60
N LEU A 24 29.27 -20.41 -40.18
CA LEU A 24 29.15 -21.56 -39.29
C LEU A 24 28.54 -21.16 -37.94
N PHE A 25 28.92 -20.00 -37.41
CA PHE A 25 28.36 -19.47 -36.17
C PHE A 25 26.85 -19.18 -36.28
N ILE A 26 26.41 -18.59 -37.39
CA ILE A 26 24.99 -18.33 -37.66
C ILE A 26 24.23 -19.66 -37.77
N VAL A 27 24.73 -20.61 -38.57
CA VAL A 27 24.10 -21.92 -38.72
C VAL A 27 24.04 -22.66 -37.37
N PHE A 28 25.12 -22.62 -36.60
CA PHE A 28 25.16 -23.17 -35.26
C PHE A 28 24.09 -22.54 -34.35
N MET A 29 23.99 -21.21 -34.32
CA MET A 29 22.96 -20.52 -33.52
C MET A 29 21.54 -20.85 -33.97
N THR A 30 21.29 -20.94 -35.28
CA THR A 30 19.98 -21.29 -35.84
C THR A 30 19.54 -22.69 -35.42
N VAL A 31 20.47 -23.62 -35.20
CA VAL A 31 20.15 -24.98 -34.71
C VAL A 31 20.16 -25.04 -33.18
N PHE A 32 21.11 -24.37 -32.53
CA PHE A 32 21.31 -24.41 -31.09
C PHE A 32 20.16 -23.78 -30.31
N VAL A 33 19.65 -22.62 -30.76
CA VAL A 33 18.53 -21.94 -30.10
C VAL A 33 17.27 -22.80 -30.05
N PRO A 34 16.75 -23.36 -31.16
CA PRO A 34 15.58 -24.25 -31.10
C PRO A 34 15.88 -25.54 -30.36
N LEU A 35 17.10 -26.09 -30.43
CA LEU A 35 17.48 -27.27 -29.65
C LEU A 35 17.37 -27.01 -28.14
N VAL A 36 17.87 -25.87 -27.66
CA VAL A 36 17.75 -25.46 -26.25
C VAL A 36 16.30 -25.20 -25.87
N LEU A 37 15.51 -24.55 -26.74
CA LEU A 37 14.08 -24.30 -26.51
C LEU A 37 13.29 -25.61 -26.40
N VAL A 38 13.53 -26.58 -27.27
CA VAL A 38 12.89 -27.91 -27.21
C VAL A 38 13.36 -28.68 -25.99
N GLY A 39 14.64 -28.58 -25.63
CA GLY A 39 15.19 -29.17 -24.41
C GLY A 39 14.57 -28.59 -23.15
N LEU A 40 14.44 -27.26 -23.08
CA LEU A 40 13.77 -26.57 -21.97
C LEU A 40 12.28 -26.92 -21.94
N TRP A 41 11.61 -26.95 -23.09
CA TRP A 41 10.21 -27.35 -23.17
C TRP A 41 10.00 -28.78 -22.69
N GLY A 42 10.84 -29.74 -23.09
CA GLY A 42 10.80 -31.11 -22.61
C GLY A 42 11.14 -31.24 -21.12
N LEU A 43 12.12 -30.48 -20.63
CA LEU A 43 12.44 -30.38 -19.21
C LEU A 43 11.23 -29.84 -18.43
N MET A 44 10.61 -28.75 -18.86
CA MET A 44 9.41 -28.22 -18.21
C MET A 44 8.25 -29.22 -18.30
N ALA A 45 8.00 -29.84 -19.45
CA ALA A 45 6.91 -30.82 -19.61
C ALA A 45 7.07 -32.05 -18.69
N THR A 46 8.31 -32.43 -18.34
CA THR A 46 8.59 -33.61 -17.50
C THR A 46 8.76 -33.26 -16.02
N LEU A 47 9.42 -32.14 -15.71
CA LEU A 47 9.71 -31.73 -14.34
C LEU A 47 8.54 -30.95 -13.72
N TRP A 48 7.81 -30.14 -14.50
CA TRP A 48 6.72 -29.31 -13.98
C TRP A 48 5.57 -30.14 -13.37
N PRO A 49 5.14 -31.27 -13.95
CA PRO A 49 4.16 -32.15 -13.30
C PRO A 49 4.69 -32.80 -12.01
N ALA A 50 6.01 -33.01 -11.90
CA ALA A 50 6.64 -33.59 -10.72
C ALA A 50 6.90 -32.56 -9.61
N LEU A 51 7.11 -31.28 -9.97
CA LEU A 51 7.29 -30.16 -9.03
C LEU A 51 5.98 -29.48 -8.65
N SER A 52 4.93 -29.63 -9.46
CA SER A 52 3.56 -29.34 -9.07
C SER A 52 3.14 -30.42 -8.08
N GLY A 53 3.60 -30.28 -6.82
CA GLY A 53 3.15 -31.11 -5.71
C GLY A 53 1.62 -31.16 -5.65
N PRO A 54 1.04 -32.09 -4.86
CA PRO A 54 -0.41 -32.21 -4.75
C PRO A 54 -1.00 -30.82 -4.54
N ALA A 55 -1.97 -30.46 -5.38
CA ALA A 55 -2.61 -29.15 -5.39
C ALA A 55 -2.71 -28.64 -3.95
N THR A 56 -1.99 -27.55 -3.64
CA THR A 56 -2.05 -26.97 -2.30
C THR A 56 -3.52 -26.82 -1.93
N PRO A 57 -3.95 -26.96 -0.67
CA PRO A 57 -5.37 -26.88 -0.30
C PRO A 57 -6.07 -25.56 -0.69
N PHE A 58 -5.33 -24.58 -1.21
CA PHE A 58 -5.81 -23.33 -1.80
C PHE A 58 -6.04 -23.37 -3.33
N ALA A 59 -5.62 -24.42 -4.02
CA ALA A 59 -5.65 -24.53 -5.47
C ALA A 59 -6.91 -25.23 -6.01
N GLU A 60 -7.65 -25.99 -5.18
CA GLU A 60 -8.85 -26.71 -5.62
C GLU A 60 -10.07 -26.64 -4.68
N GLU A 61 -9.99 -25.96 -3.54
CA GLU A 61 -11.19 -25.57 -2.81
C GLU A 61 -11.26 -24.04 -2.75
N PRO A 62 -12.41 -23.43 -3.11
CA PRO A 62 -12.70 -22.11 -2.57
C PRO A 62 -12.69 -22.30 -1.07
N VAL A 63 -11.59 -21.89 -0.43
CA VAL A 63 -11.54 -21.75 1.02
C VAL A 63 -12.60 -20.68 1.31
N SER A 64 -13.80 -21.14 1.64
CA SER A 64 -14.86 -20.33 2.20
C SER A 64 -14.32 -19.91 3.55
N VAL A 65 -13.50 -18.85 3.58
CA VAL A 65 -13.01 -18.21 4.80
C VAL A 65 -14.26 -17.60 5.43
N PRO A 66 -14.86 -18.24 6.46
CA PRO A 66 -16.18 -17.81 6.94
C PRO A 66 -16.08 -16.46 7.68
N ASP A 67 -14.87 -16.09 8.10
CA ASP A 67 -14.56 -14.92 8.92
C ASP A 67 -13.80 -13.81 8.17
N ALA A 68 -13.73 -13.87 6.83
CA ALA A 68 -13.25 -12.71 6.09
C ALA A 68 -14.29 -11.59 6.22
N PRO A 69 -13.91 -10.37 6.66
CA PRO A 69 -14.84 -9.25 6.67
C PRO A 69 -15.43 -9.09 5.26
N PRO A 70 -16.76 -8.96 5.13
CA PRO A 70 -17.40 -8.91 3.82
C PRO A 70 -16.79 -7.76 3.02
N LEU A 71 -16.39 -8.03 1.78
CA LEU A 71 -15.93 -6.98 0.89
C LEU A 71 -17.04 -5.93 0.73
N GLN A 72 -16.69 -4.66 0.87
CA GLN A 72 -17.62 -3.55 0.68
C GLN A 72 -18.18 -3.60 -0.75
N ALA A 73 -19.48 -3.92 -0.89
CA ALA A 73 -20.10 -4.17 -2.18
C ALA A 73 -20.16 -2.94 -3.10
N SER A 74 -20.26 -1.73 -2.52
CA SER A 74 -20.28 -0.47 -3.29
C SER A 74 -19.66 0.69 -2.50
N PRO A 75 -18.34 0.94 -2.67
CA PRO A 75 -17.67 2.05 -2.02
C PRO A 75 -18.30 3.42 -2.35
N GLU A 76 -18.77 3.62 -3.58
CA GLU A 76 -19.37 4.89 -4.02
C GLU A 76 -20.69 5.23 -3.30
N ALA A 77 -21.54 4.22 -3.09
CA ALA A 77 -22.83 4.42 -2.42
C ALA A 77 -22.62 4.78 -0.95
N ASP A 78 -21.67 4.12 -0.28
CA ASP A 78 -21.35 4.39 1.11
C ASP A 78 -20.70 5.76 1.30
N LEU A 79 -19.78 6.15 0.40
CA LEU A 79 -19.23 7.51 0.38
C LEU A 79 -20.32 8.57 0.18
N THR A 80 -21.30 8.32 -0.68
CA THR A 80 -22.42 9.23 -0.89
C THR A 80 -23.30 9.34 0.35
N ALA A 81 -23.59 8.21 1.02
CA ALA A 81 -24.34 8.18 2.26
C ALA A 81 -23.60 8.89 3.41
N LEU A 82 -22.27 8.74 3.48
CA LEU A 82 -21.42 9.44 4.43
C LEU A 82 -21.45 10.95 4.19
N LYS A 83 -21.27 11.39 2.94
CA LYS A 83 -21.35 12.82 2.56
C LYS A 83 -22.68 13.45 2.97
N ARG A 84 -23.80 12.80 2.68
CA ARG A 84 -25.14 13.28 3.10
C ARG A 84 -25.28 13.43 4.61
N ARG A 85 -24.78 12.46 5.38
CA ARG A 85 -24.80 12.53 6.86
C ARG A 85 -23.98 13.70 7.38
N MET A 86 -22.81 13.97 6.78
CA MET A 86 -21.96 15.10 7.16
C MET A 86 -22.64 16.45 6.81
N GLU A 87 -23.21 16.56 5.61
CA GLU A 87 -23.95 17.77 5.19
C GLU A 87 -25.12 18.09 6.12
N GLN A 88 -25.90 17.09 6.52
CA GLN A 88 -27.00 17.26 7.48
C GLN A 88 -26.52 17.81 8.83
N ARG A 89 -25.35 17.36 9.31
CA ARG A 89 -24.76 17.86 10.56
C ARG A 89 -24.22 19.29 10.42
N LEU A 90 -23.67 19.65 9.26
CA LEU A 90 -23.17 21.01 8.99
C LEU A 90 -24.30 22.04 8.91
N GLN A 91 -25.48 21.64 8.45
CA GLN A 91 -26.63 22.52 8.24
C GLN A 91 -27.60 22.56 9.43
N GLY A 92 -27.48 21.62 10.38
CA GLY A 92 -28.39 21.46 11.50
C GLY A 92 -27.89 22.04 12.82
N VAL A 93 -28.80 22.17 13.78
CA VAL A 93 -28.49 22.42 15.19
C VAL A 93 -28.73 21.12 15.95
N GLY A 94 -27.89 20.80 16.93
CA GLY A 94 -28.18 19.69 17.82
C GLY A 94 -27.28 19.66 19.04
N TRP A 95 -27.53 18.68 19.90
CA TRP A 95 -26.80 18.55 21.17
C TRP A 95 -25.49 17.80 20.98
N ILE A 96 -24.41 18.35 21.55
CA ILE A 96 -23.14 17.64 21.76
C ILE A 96 -23.20 16.95 23.13
N ASP A 97 -23.59 17.70 24.15
CA ASP A 97 -23.76 17.23 25.52
C ASP A 97 -24.91 18.01 26.17
N ARG A 98 -25.95 17.29 26.59
CA ARG A 98 -27.16 17.88 27.18
C ARG A 98 -26.95 18.27 28.65
N GLU A 99 -26.10 17.56 29.37
CA GLU A 99 -25.89 17.81 30.81
C GLU A 99 -25.10 19.10 31.03
N THR A 100 -24.12 19.36 30.15
CA THR A 100 -23.32 20.59 30.17
C THR A 100 -23.89 21.71 29.30
N GLY A 101 -25.04 21.49 28.66
CA GLY A 101 -25.71 22.49 27.83
C GLY A 101 -25.00 22.83 26.50
N ARG A 102 -24.13 21.94 26.00
CA ARG A 102 -23.35 22.17 24.78
C ARG A 102 -24.11 21.72 23.53
N VAL A 103 -24.29 22.64 22.61
CA VAL A 103 -24.89 22.41 21.28
C VAL A 103 -23.87 22.66 20.17
N TYR A 104 -23.99 21.93 19.06
CA TYR A 104 -23.35 22.30 17.81
C TYR A 104 -24.29 23.24 17.03
N LEU A 105 -23.71 24.24 16.39
CA LEU A 105 -24.40 25.23 15.59
C LEU A 105 -23.90 25.13 14.13
N PRO A 106 -24.76 25.37 13.12
CA PRO A 106 -24.33 25.44 11.73
C PRO A 106 -23.16 26.41 11.56
N ILE A 107 -22.15 26.03 10.78
CA ILE A 107 -20.90 26.78 10.66
C ILE A 107 -21.15 28.21 10.18
N ASP A 108 -22.08 28.40 9.23
CA ASP A 108 -22.45 29.73 8.73
C ASP A 108 -22.98 30.65 9.84
N ARG A 109 -23.81 30.12 10.74
CA ARG A 109 -24.33 30.91 11.86
C ARG A 109 -23.26 31.13 12.93
N ALA A 110 -22.40 30.16 13.18
CA ALA A 110 -21.26 30.32 14.08
C ALA A 110 -20.32 31.42 13.60
N MET A 111 -20.01 31.47 12.29
CA MET A 111 -19.20 32.54 11.70
C MET A 111 -19.87 33.91 11.84
N GLN A 112 -21.18 34.02 11.60
CA GLN A 112 -21.92 35.28 11.78
C GLN A 112 -21.86 35.76 13.23
N LEU A 113 -22.17 34.87 14.19
CA LEU A 113 -22.13 35.21 15.61
C LEU A 113 -20.72 35.63 16.05
N LEU A 114 -19.69 34.98 15.49
CA LEU A 114 -18.29 35.30 15.75
C LEU A 114 -17.93 36.70 15.26
N VAL A 115 -18.40 37.10 14.08
CA VAL A 115 -18.19 38.46 13.54
C VAL A 115 -18.99 39.49 14.34
N GLU A 116 -20.24 39.18 14.69
CA GLU A 116 -21.13 40.09 15.43
C GLU A 116 -20.64 40.35 16.86
N HIS A 117 -20.18 39.31 17.58
CA HIS A 117 -19.88 39.37 19.02
C HIS A 117 -18.37 39.36 19.34
N GLY A 118 -17.52 39.07 18.35
CA GLY A 118 -16.09 38.85 18.56
C GLY A 118 -15.78 37.54 19.31
N LEU A 119 -14.51 37.18 19.41
CA LEU A 119 -14.06 36.07 20.24
C LEU A 119 -14.22 36.45 21.73
N SER A 120 -15.12 35.78 22.44
CA SER A 120 -15.26 35.96 23.89
C SER A 120 -14.07 35.32 24.62
N GLU A 121 -13.43 36.04 25.55
CA GLU A 121 -12.26 35.57 26.33
C GLU A 121 -12.50 34.30 27.17
N ARG A 122 -13.76 33.84 27.27
CA ARG A 122 -14.13 32.60 27.95
C ARG A 122 -13.66 31.34 27.21
N GLY A 123 -13.35 31.44 25.91
CA GLY A 123 -12.81 30.33 25.11
C GLY A 123 -11.41 29.86 25.52
N THR A 124 -10.64 30.70 26.21
CA THR A 124 -9.24 30.41 26.56
C THR A 124 -9.08 29.67 27.90
N ARG A 125 -10.10 29.66 28.78
CA ARG A 125 -10.03 28.98 30.09
C ARG A 125 -10.45 27.51 30.06
N ALA A 126 -11.15 27.06 29.03
CA ALA A 126 -11.65 25.68 28.97
C ALA A 126 -10.59 24.63 28.55
N ASN A 127 -9.35 25.04 28.31
CA ASN A 127 -8.26 24.18 27.85
C ASN A 127 -7.08 24.07 28.84
N ASP A 128 -7.24 24.57 30.08
CA ASP A 128 -6.19 24.60 31.11
C ASP A 128 -6.45 23.59 32.27
N ASP A 129 -7.48 22.76 32.16
CA ASP A 129 -7.91 21.84 33.24
C ASP A 129 -7.53 20.35 32.99
N SER A 130 -6.61 20.05 32.07
CA SER A 130 -6.16 18.66 31.84
C SER A 130 -4.69 18.48 31.44
N VAL A 131 -3.79 19.31 31.96
CA VAL A 131 -2.36 18.99 32.03
C VAL A 131 -1.90 18.98 33.48
N THR A 132 -2.33 17.96 34.22
CA THR A 132 -1.71 17.62 35.51
C THR A 132 -0.67 16.53 35.26
N PRO A 133 0.65 16.79 35.40
CA PRO A 133 1.65 15.75 35.39
C PRO A 133 1.64 15.05 36.75
N SER A 134 0.67 14.15 36.98
CA SER A 134 0.68 13.27 38.16
C SER A 134 1.54 12.05 37.87
N ASN A 135 2.83 12.20 38.20
CA ASN A 135 3.80 11.19 38.62
C ASN A 135 3.46 9.70 38.40
N VAL A 136 4.04 9.09 37.36
CA VAL A 136 4.34 7.66 37.36
C VAL A 136 5.51 7.43 38.32
N ASN A 137 5.21 7.37 39.62
CA ASN A 137 6.05 6.63 40.55
C ASN A 137 5.48 5.22 40.62
N THR A 138 6.17 4.32 39.91
CA THR A 138 6.08 2.87 40.01
C THR A 138 6.18 2.42 41.46
N SER A 139 5.04 2.26 42.13
CA SER A 139 4.93 1.35 43.27
C SER A 139 4.83 -0.05 42.70
N ALA A 140 6.01 -0.65 42.53
CA ALA A 140 6.17 -2.10 42.49
C ALA A 140 5.34 -2.73 43.62
N GLY A 141 4.53 -3.73 43.27
CA GLY A 141 3.66 -4.41 44.20
C GLY A 141 4.41 -5.14 45.32
N PRO A 142 3.78 -5.34 46.48
CA PRO A 142 4.04 -6.50 47.33
C PRO A 142 3.01 -7.60 46.94
N GLY A 143 3.34 -8.84 46.58
CA GLY A 143 4.17 -9.80 47.34
C GLY A 143 3.53 -9.97 48.72
N ALA A 144 2.75 -10.99 49.06
CA ALA A 144 3.03 -12.42 49.18
C ALA A 144 1.73 -13.02 49.82
N GLY A 145 1.30 -14.27 49.63
CA GLY A 145 2.04 -15.51 49.82
C GLY A 145 2.07 -15.88 51.31
N GLN A 146 1.08 -16.65 51.80
CA GLN A 146 1.13 -17.65 52.91
C GLN A 146 -0.18 -17.71 53.71
N GLU A 147 -0.83 -18.88 53.70
CA GLU A 147 -1.24 -19.53 54.95
C GLU A 147 -1.47 -21.03 54.69
N ALA A 148 -0.75 -21.83 55.46
CA ALA A 148 -0.81 -23.28 55.55
C ALA A 148 -1.12 -23.64 57.02
N GLY A 149 -1.82 -24.76 57.24
CA GLY A 149 -2.35 -25.20 58.55
C GLY A 149 -3.68 -24.49 58.83
N ASN A 150 -4.70 -25.03 59.49
CA ASN A 150 -4.91 -26.09 60.47
C ASN A 150 -6.45 -26.07 60.65
N GLU A 151 -7.18 -27.16 60.47
CA GLU A 151 -7.59 -28.18 61.47
C GLU A 151 -8.46 -29.23 60.74
#